data_AF-A0A7S0E6T5-F1
#
_entry.id   AF-A0A7S0E6T5-F1
#
_cell.length_a   1.000
_cell.length_b   1.000
_cell.length_c   1.000
_cell.angle_alpha   90.00
_cell.angle_beta   90.00
_cell.angle_gamma   90.00
#
_symmetry.space_group_name_H-M   'P 1'
#
loop_
_entity.id
_entity.type
_entity.pdbx_description
1 polymer ?
#
loop_
_entity_poly.entity_id
_entity_poly.type
_entity_poly.pdbx_seq_one_letter_code
_entity_poly.pdbx_strand_id
1 'polypeptide(L)'
;AGSMAASKPYRAQPTAAEQQLPQPLAITPRTSVHFACPKCGDELLPSAERALRCAGGHSFDVAREGYVHLAKRVKASAEQQAESDDVTRASRAFFEAGGFEAQLAGVTAE
;
A
#
# COMPACT_ATOMS: atom_id res chain seq x y z
N ALA A 1 37.64 17.40 -21.99
CA ALA A 1 36.77 18.09 -21.03
C ALA A 1 35.35 17.60 -21.26
N GLY A 2 34.80 16.81 -20.34
CA GLY A 2 33.51 16.14 -20.49
C GLY A 2 32.34 17.12 -20.32
N SER A 3 31.39 17.06 -21.25
CA SER A 3 30.14 17.82 -21.21
C SER A 3 29.13 17.08 -20.32
N MET A 4 28.80 17.64 -19.15
CA MET A 4 27.66 17.19 -18.36
C MET A 4 26.40 17.87 -18.90
N ALA A 5 25.61 17.14 -19.67
CA ALA A 5 24.28 17.57 -20.06
C ALA A 5 23.38 17.60 -18.81
N ALA A 6 22.98 18.81 -18.41
CA ALA A 6 22.06 19.02 -17.29
C ALA A 6 20.70 18.39 -17.60
N SER A 7 20.34 17.35 -16.83
CA SER A 7 19.01 16.75 -16.88
C SER A 7 17.97 17.78 -16.42
N LYS A 8 17.02 18.10 -17.30
CA LYS A 8 15.90 19.01 -17.00
C LYS A 8 15.14 18.52 -15.76
N PRO A 9 14.85 19.38 -14.77
CA PRO A 9 14.01 18.99 -13.65
C PRO A 9 12.59 18.72 -14.16
N TYR A 10 12.04 17.60 -13.73
CA TYR A 10 10.63 17.27 -13.91
C TYR A 10 9.77 18.39 -13.30
N ARG A 11 9.05 19.12 -14.17
CA ARG A 11 8.16 20.21 -13.76
C ARG A 11 6.78 19.62 -13.51
N ALA A 12 6.48 19.33 -12.25
CA ALA A 12 5.15 18.94 -11.83
C ALA A 12 4.15 20.06 -12.15
N GLN A 13 3.13 19.74 -12.95
CA GLN A 13 1.96 20.59 -13.13
C GLN A 13 0.92 20.19 -12.08
N PRO A 14 0.40 21.12 -11.25
CA PRO A 14 -0.70 20.81 -10.38
C PRO A 14 -2.02 21.07 -11.13
N THR A 15 -2.78 20.02 -11.39
CA THR A 15 -4.24 20.17 -11.51
C THR A 15 -4.87 19.11 -10.64
N ALA A 16 -5.23 19.57 -9.44
CA ALA A 16 -6.11 18.85 -8.53
C ALA A 16 -7.44 18.60 -9.22
N ALA A 17 -7.62 17.38 -9.74
CA ALA A 17 -8.89 16.71 -9.60
C ALA A 17 -8.73 15.84 -8.36
N GLU A 18 -9.52 16.10 -7.31
CA GLU A 18 -9.75 15.12 -6.24
C GLU A 18 -10.25 13.84 -6.90
N GLN A 19 -9.32 12.97 -7.28
CA GLN A 19 -9.64 11.63 -7.70
C GLN A 19 -10.01 10.88 -6.42
N GLN A 20 -11.32 10.71 -6.28
CA GLN A 20 -11.95 9.88 -5.27
C GLN A 20 -11.16 8.57 -5.15
N LEU A 21 -10.55 8.36 -3.98
CA LEU A 21 -9.89 7.08 -3.67
C LEU A 21 -10.90 5.98 -4.03
N PRO A 22 -10.50 4.95 -4.80
CA PRO A 22 -11.39 3.84 -5.08
C PRO A 22 -11.92 3.34 -3.73
N GLN A 23 -13.24 3.15 -3.68
CA GLN A 23 -13.95 2.60 -2.51
C GLN A 23 -13.06 1.51 -1.89
N PRO A 24 -12.86 1.48 -0.55
CA PRO A 24 -11.93 0.55 0.08
C PRO A 24 -12.19 -0.80 -0.52
N LEU A 25 -11.15 -1.40 -1.13
CA LEU A 25 -11.26 -2.67 -1.86
C LEU A 25 -12.09 -3.59 -0.97
N ALA A 26 -13.38 -3.71 -1.31
CA ALA A 26 -14.23 -4.64 -0.62
C ALA A 26 -13.52 -5.95 -0.88
N ILE A 27 -13.04 -6.60 0.17
CA ILE A 27 -12.43 -7.92 0.09
C ILE A 27 -13.56 -8.84 -0.37
N THR A 28 -13.86 -8.76 -1.65
CA THR A 28 -14.77 -9.59 -2.40
C THR A 28 -13.88 -10.70 -2.89
N PRO A 29 -14.13 -11.94 -2.45
CA PRO A 29 -13.19 -13.02 -2.67
C PRO A 29 -13.14 -13.32 -4.17
N ARG A 30 -12.12 -12.80 -4.86
CA ARG A 30 -11.73 -13.34 -6.17
C ARG A 30 -10.83 -14.58 -6.01
N THR A 31 -10.33 -14.82 -4.81
CA THR A 31 -9.77 -16.07 -4.31
C THR A 31 -9.74 -15.91 -2.79
N SER A 32 -10.01 -16.96 -2.01
CA SER A 32 -9.90 -16.90 -0.55
C SER A 32 -8.46 -16.57 -0.17
N VAL A 33 -8.16 -15.29 0.10
CA VAL A 33 -6.87 -14.89 0.64
C VAL A 33 -6.83 -15.38 2.07
N HIS A 34 -6.24 -16.56 2.27
CA HIS A 34 -5.99 -17.13 3.59
C HIS A 34 -4.83 -16.35 4.21
N PHE A 35 -5.11 -15.57 5.25
CA PHE A 35 -4.07 -14.88 6.02
C PHE A 35 -3.43 -15.87 6.98
N ALA A 36 -2.10 -15.86 7.05
CA ALA A 36 -1.34 -16.62 8.03
C ALA A 36 -0.86 -15.71 9.16
N CYS A 37 -0.86 -16.23 10.38
CA CYS A 37 -0.43 -15.51 11.56
C CYS A 37 1.09 -15.31 11.50
N PRO A 38 1.62 -14.07 11.52
CA PRO A 38 3.07 -13.82 11.48
C PRO A 38 3.80 -14.28 12.75
N LYS A 39 3.08 -14.72 13.79
CA LYS A 39 3.63 -15.23 15.05
C LYS A 39 3.77 -16.75 15.07
N CYS A 40 2.75 -17.48 14.62
CA CYS A 40 2.70 -18.94 14.70
C CYS A 40 2.52 -19.66 13.37
N GLY A 41 2.22 -18.95 12.28
CA GLY A 41 1.97 -19.52 10.96
C GLY A 41 0.55 -20.06 10.74
N ASP A 42 -0.24 -20.22 11.81
CA ASP A 42 -1.62 -20.69 11.73
C ASP A 42 -2.52 -19.74 10.93
N GLU A 43 -3.61 -20.29 10.38
CA GLU A 43 -4.63 -19.50 9.69
C GLU A 43 -5.25 -18.44 10.61
N LEU A 44 -5.45 -17.25 10.07
CA LEU A 44 -6.15 -16.14 10.70
C LEU A 44 -7.61 -16.12 10.25
N LEU A 45 -8.50 -16.38 11.20
CA LEU A 45 -9.95 -16.41 10.97
C LEU A 45 -10.62 -15.14 11.50
N PRO A 46 -11.69 -14.64 10.85
CA PRO A 46 -12.49 -13.54 11.38
C PRO A 46 -13.09 -13.88 12.75
N SER A 47 -13.02 -12.93 13.68
CA SER A 47 -13.73 -13.02 14.96
C SER A 47 -15.02 -12.19 14.93
N ALA A 48 -15.86 -12.32 15.98
CA ALA A 48 -17.05 -11.48 16.12
C ALA A 48 -16.71 -9.99 16.35
N GLU A 49 -15.52 -9.73 16.89
CA GLU A 49 -14.90 -8.41 16.99
C GLU A 49 -14.26 -8.08 15.63
N ARG A 50 -14.14 -6.79 15.23
CA ARG A 50 -13.47 -6.37 13.97
C ARG A 50 -11.96 -6.67 14.00
N ALA A 51 -11.61 -7.95 14.04
CA ALA A 51 -10.27 -8.49 14.25
C ALA A 51 -10.17 -9.89 13.63
N LEU A 52 -8.94 -10.26 13.25
CA LEU A 52 -8.57 -11.60 12.83
C LEU A 52 -7.83 -12.33 13.95
N ARG A 53 -8.18 -13.59 14.22
CA ARG A 53 -7.61 -14.42 15.29
C ARG A 53 -7.13 -15.77 14.78
N CYS A 54 -5.97 -16.23 15.25
CA CYS A 54 -5.50 -17.58 14.98
C CYS A 54 -5.88 -18.55 16.11
N ALA A 55 -5.78 -19.86 15.86
CA ALA A 55 -5.99 -20.89 16.88
C ALA A 55 -5.07 -20.73 18.11
N GLY A 56 -3.83 -20.26 17.90
CA GLY A 56 -2.90 -19.90 18.98
C GLY A 56 -3.26 -18.64 19.80
N GLY A 57 -4.38 -17.97 19.54
CA GLY A 57 -4.88 -16.85 20.33
C GLY A 57 -4.33 -15.46 19.99
N HIS A 58 -3.48 -15.32 18.95
CA HIS A 58 -3.03 -14.01 18.47
C HIS A 58 -4.16 -13.29 17.74
N SER A 59 -4.32 -11.99 18.01
CA SER A 59 -5.38 -11.15 17.43
C SER A 59 -4.78 -9.94 16.71
N PHE A 60 -5.36 -9.57 15.57
CA PHE A 60 -4.98 -8.42 14.76
C PHE A 60 -6.21 -7.60 14.41
N ASP A 61 -6.20 -6.30 14.75
CA ASP A 61 -7.33 -5.41 14.49
C ASP A 61 -7.52 -5.11 13.00
N VAL A 62 -8.79 -5.11 12.57
CA VAL A 62 -9.20 -4.63 11.24
C VAL A 62 -9.42 -3.12 11.33
N ALA A 63 -8.65 -2.36 10.57
CA ALA A 63 -8.79 -0.91 10.47
C ALA A 63 -10.16 -0.52 9.89
N ARG A 64 -10.59 0.72 10.12
CA ARG A 64 -11.89 1.19 9.63
C ARG A 64 -11.98 1.16 8.10
N GLU A 65 -10.84 1.34 7.43
CA GLU A 65 -10.66 1.28 5.97
C GLU A 65 -10.68 -0.15 5.42
N GLY A 66 -10.78 -1.18 6.27
CA GLY A 66 -10.95 -2.57 5.86
C GLY A 66 -9.66 -3.39 5.70
N TYR A 67 -8.49 -2.83 6.04
CA TYR A 67 -7.22 -3.56 6.01
C TYR A 67 -6.78 -4.04 7.41
N VAL A 68 -5.83 -4.99 7.45
CA VAL A 68 -5.23 -5.53 8.69
C VAL A 68 -3.71 -5.34 8.65
N HIS A 69 -3.13 -4.83 9.74
CA HIS A 69 -1.67 -4.61 9.81
C HIS A 69 -0.95 -5.83 10.40
N LEU A 70 -0.40 -6.68 9.53
CA LEU A 70 0.32 -7.90 9.94
C LEU A 70 1.83 -7.69 10.13
N ALA A 71 2.37 -6.53 9.74
CA ALA A 71 3.80 -6.27 9.88
C ALA A 71 4.19 -6.07 11.37
N LYS A 72 5.42 -6.48 11.70
CA LYS A 72 6.00 -6.23 13.02
C LYS A 72 6.08 -4.72 13.24
N ARG A 73 5.50 -4.23 14.34
CA ARG A 73 5.61 -2.82 14.73
C ARG A 73 7.07 -2.49 14.96
N VAL A 74 7.64 -1.68 14.08
CA VAL A 74 8.95 -1.06 14.25
C VAL A 74 8.71 0.39 14.68
N LYS A 75 9.39 0.85 15.73
CA LYS A 75 9.39 2.27 16.08
C LYS A 75 10.32 2.99 15.09
N ALA A 76 9.73 3.71 14.15
CA ALA A 76 10.45 4.68 13.33
C ALA A 76 10.66 5.97 14.12
N SER A 77 11.78 6.66 13.90
CA SER A 77 11.94 8.05 14.32
C SER A 77 11.05 8.98 13.50
N ALA A 78 10.86 10.22 13.95
CA ALA A 78 10.08 11.21 13.22
C ALA A 78 10.70 11.51 11.84
N GLU A 79 12.03 11.56 11.76
CA GLU A 79 12.76 11.77 10.51
C GLU A 79 12.56 10.61 9.54
N GLN A 80 12.62 9.37 10.03
CA GLN A 80 12.39 8.18 9.20
C GLN A 80 10.96 8.12 8.67
N GLN A 81 9.98 8.56 9.48
CA GLN A 81 8.59 8.66 9.04
C GLN A 81 8.42 9.72 7.95
N ALA A 82 9.01 10.91 8.13
CA ALA A 82 8.92 12.00 7.16
C ALA A 82 9.52 11.61 5.80
N GLU A 83 10.70 10.95 5.79
CA GLU A 83 11.32 10.45 4.56
C GLU A 83 10.42 9.42 3.85
N SER A 84 9.85 8.48 4.61
CA SER A 84 8.90 7.49 4.06
C SER A 84 7.67 8.16 3.45
N ASP A 85 7.17 9.22 4.08
CA ASP A 85 6.00 9.96 3.61
C ASP A 85 6.32 10.73 2.32
N ASP A 86 7.50 11.31 2.18
CA ASP A 86 7.94 12.01 0.97
C ASP A 86 8.13 11.05 -0.21
N VAL A 87 8.74 9.88 0.02
CA VAL A 87 8.85 8.82 -1.01
C VAL A 87 7.47 8.33 -1.44
N THR A 88 6.55 8.16 -0.49
CA THR A 88 5.16 7.76 -0.76
C THR A 88 4.46 8.81 -1.61
N ARG A 89 4.62 10.10 -1.27
CA ARG A 89 4.05 11.22 -2.03
C ARG A 89 4.58 11.27 -3.46
N ALA A 90 5.90 11.14 -3.64
CA ALA A 90 6.53 11.15 -4.96
C ALA A 90 6.09 9.95 -5.81
N SER A 91 6.04 8.75 -5.21
CA SER A 91 5.57 7.53 -5.89
C SER A 91 4.13 7.66 -6.37
N ARG A 92 3.26 8.23 -5.52
CA ARG A 92 1.88 8.52 -5.88
C ARG A 92 1.78 9.51 -7.04
N ALA A 93 2.52 10.63 -6.97
CA ALA A 93 2.51 11.63 -8.03
C ALA A 93 2.98 11.06 -9.39
N PHE A 94 3.98 10.17 -9.37
CA PHE A 94 4.44 9.48 -10.58
C PHE A 94 3.39 8.51 -11.13
N PHE A 95 2.74 7.73 -10.25
CA PHE A 95 1.68 6.81 -10.63
C PHE A 95 0.47 7.56 -11.23
N GLU A 96 0.00 8.61 -10.57
CA GLU A 96 -1.14 9.44 -11.03
C GLU A 96 -0.85 10.18 -12.34
N ALA A 97 0.42 10.46 -12.64
CA ALA A 97 0.85 11.02 -13.93
C ALA A 97 0.91 9.99 -15.07
N GLY A 98 0.46 8.75 -14.84
CA GLY A 98 0.45 7.68 -15.84
C GLY A 98 1.80 6.97 -16.01
N GLY A 99 2.74 7.14 -15.08
CA GLY A 99 4.10 6.61 -15.19
C GLY A 99 4.21 5.08 -15.33
N PHE A 100 3.13 4.35 -15.03
CA PHE A 100 3.05 2.89 -15.15
C PHE A 100 1.97 2.36 -16.13
N GLU A 101 1.35 3.22 -16.94
CA GLU A 101 0.22 2.81 -17.80
C GLU A 101 0.57 1.66 -18.75
N ALA A 102 1.74 1.72 -19.40
CA ALA A 102 2.17 0.69 -20.34
C ALA A 102 2.34 -0.69 -19.67
N GLN A 103 2.83 -0.72 -18.44
CA GLN A 103 2.99 -1.95 -17.68
C GLN A 103 1.63 -2.48 -17.22
N LEU A 104 0.75 -1.62 -16.70
CA LEU A 104 -0.59 -1.99 -16.25
C LEU A 104 -1.45 -2.59 -17.37
N ALA A 105 -1.32 -2.08 -18.60
CA ALA A 105 -1.99 -2.64 -19.77
C ALA A 105 -1.55 -4.09 -20.07
N GLY A 106 -0.30 -4.44 -19.77
CA GLY A 106 0.21 -5.81 -19.93
C GLY A 106 -0.32 -6.79 -18.88
N VAL A 107 -0.40 -6.37 -17.61
CA VAL A 107 -0.81 -7.27 -16.49
C VAL A 107 -2.32 -7.51 -16.44
N THR A 108 -3.13 -6.63 -17.05
CA THR A 108 -4.60 -6.72 -17.03
C THR A 108 -5.19 -7.46 -18.23
N ALA A 109 -4.35 -7.86 -19.19
CA ALA A 109 -4.77 -8.57 -20.40
C ALA A 109 -4.74 -10.11 -20.25
N GLU A 110 -4.29 -10.65 -19.11
CA GLU A 110 -4.35 -12.08 -18.74
C GLU A 110 -5.58 -12.40 -17.87
#